data_AF-A0A803QA40-F1
#
_entry.id   AF-A0A803QA40-F1
#
_cell.length_a   1.000
_cell.length_b   1.000
_cell.length_c   1.000
_cell.angle_alpha   90.00
_cell.angle_beta   90.00
_cell.angle_gamma   90.00
#
_symmetry.space_group_name_H-M   'P 1'
#
loop_
_entity.id
_entity.type
_entity.pdbx_description
1 polymer ?
#
loop_
_entity_poly.entity_id
_entity_poly.type
_entity_poly.pdbx_seq_one_letter_code
_entity_poly.pdbx_strand_id
1 'polypeptide(L)'
;MKKLIRAYLEEARWLNDGYLPSFDEHLKVSYVSCAYTTLIATSYVGMHDIVTHETLNWLSKDPKIVSASTLLARFMDDIGSRKFEQERNHIPSTVECYMKQYEVSEKEAIEELNKRVVNYWKEINEDFIRPTVMPFPILVRVLNVTKVLDLLYKNGDDQYTHVGKVFKESIAALLIDPIPVL
;
A
#
# COMPACT_ATOMS: atom_id res chain seq x y z
N MET A 1 11.02 -7.35 -7.00
CA MET A 1 10.73 -8.04 -8.29
C MET A 1 10.58 -9.56 -8.18
N LYS A 2 11.63 -10.39 -7.93
CA LYS A 2 11.43 -11.87 -7.88
C LYS A 2 10.40 -12.35 -6.84
N LYS A 3 10.41 -11.77 -5.63
CA LYS A 3 9.41 -12.07 -4.58
C LYS A 3 7.99 -11.67 -5.01
N LEU A 4 7.85 -10.50 -5.65
CA LEU A 4 6.59 -9.98 -6.18
C LEU A 4 5.94 -10.93 -7.20
N ILE A 5 6.71 -11.40 -8.18
CA ILE A 5 6.21 -12.32 -9.20
C ILE A 5 5.75 -13.65 -8.58
N ARG A 6 6.45 -14.14 -7.56
CA ARG A 6 6.04 -15.35 -6.83
C ARG A 6 4.75 -15.14 -6.04
N ALA A 7 4.55 -13.96 -5.45
CA ALA A 7 3.31 -13.61 -4.76
C ALA A 7 2.13 -13.55 -5.73
N TYR A 8 2.29 -12.90 -6.89
CA TYR A 8 1.27 -12.91 -7.95
C TYR A 8 0.94 -14.30 -8.47
N LEU A 9 1.95 -15.17 -8.61
CA LEU A 9 1.70 -16.56 -8.99
C LEU A 9 0.88 -17.31 -7.94
N GLU A 10 1.12 -17.05 -6.66
CA GLU A 10 0.36 -17.68 -5.58
C GLU A 10 -1.09 -17.18 -5.54
N GLU A 11 -1.31 -15.88 -5.71
CA GLU A 11 -2.66 -15.31 -5.88
C GLU A 11 -3.39 -15.92 -7.08
N ALA A 12 -2.70 -16.10 -8.21
CA ALA A 12 -3.28 -16.75 -9.39
C ALA A 12 -3.67 -18.21 -9.13
N ARG A 13 -2.90 -18.94 -8.32
CA ARG A 13 -3.25 -20.31 -7.89
C ARG A 13 -4.47 -20.31 -6.99
N TRP A 14 -4.52 -19.41 -5.99
CA TRP A 14 -5.68 -19.28 -5.12
C TRP A 14 -6.96 -19.00 -5.92
N LEU A 15 -6.88 -18.12 -6.92
CA LEU A 15 -7.99 -17.86 -7.81
C LEU A 15 -8.43 -19.11 -8.59
N ASN A 16 -7.47 -19.81 -9.20
CA ASN A 16 -7.75 -21.01 -10.01
C ASN A 16 -8.37 -22.14 -9.18
N ASP A 17 -7.90 -22.29 -7.94
CA ASP A 17 -8.30 -23.38 -7.05
C ASP A 17 -9.56 -23.02 -6.22
N GLY A 18 -10.06 -21.79 -6.33
CA GLY A 18 -11.14 -21.27 -5.48
C GLY A 18 -10.75 -21.25 -4.01
N TYR A 19 -9.45 -21.10 -3.71
CA TYR A 19 -8.91 -21.17 -2.36
C TYR A 19 -9.18 -19.88 -1.60
N LEU A 20 -9.73 -20.02 -0.40
CA LEU A 20 -9.97 -18.91 0.51
C LEU A 20 -9.01 -19.02 1.70
N PRO A 21 -7.86 -18.31 1.66
CA PRO A 21 -6.85 -18.35 2.72
C PRO A 21 -7.37 -17.77 4.03
N SER A 22 -6.66 -18.04 5.11
CA SER A 22 -6.84 -17.29 6.36
C SER A 22 -6.35 -15.85 6.19
N PHE A 23 -6.75 -14.92 7.06
CA PHE A 23 -6.26 -13.55 7.05
C PHE A 23 -4.73 -13.47 7.19
N ASP A 24 -4.14 -14.28 8.08
CA ASP A 24 -2.68 -14.29 8.28
C ASP A 24 -1.92 -14.90 7.11
N GLU A 25 -2.50 -15.89 6.44
CA GLU A 25 -1.94 -16.49 5.22
C GLU A 25 -2.04 -15.53 4.04
N HIS A 26 -3.22 -14.94 3.84
CA HIS A 26 -3.45 -13.90 2.84
C HIS A 26 -2.41 -12.79 2.96
N LEU A 27 -2.25 -12.23 4.17
CA LEU A 27 -1.33 -11.12 4.40
C LEU A 27 0.12 -11.45 4.06
N LYS A 28 0.60 -12.68 4.28
CA LYS A 28 1.98 -13.05 3.93
C LYS A 28 2.25 -12.95 2.44
N VAL A 29 1.25 -13.24 1.61
CA VAL A 29 1.35 -13.15 0.15
C VAL A 29 1.05 -11.72 -0.30
N SER A 30 -0.04 -11.15 0.20
CA SER A 30 -0.58 -9.89 -0.31
C SER A 30 0.21 -8.66 0.14
N TYR A 31 0.91 -8.75 1.28
CA TYR A 31 1.95 -7.80 1.68
C TYR A 31 3.03 -7.64 0.61
N VAL A 32 3.39 -8.74 -0.07
CA VAL A 32 4.38 -8.71 -1.15
C VAL A 32 3.72 -8.30 -2.46
N SER A 33 2.51 -8.77 -2.75
CA SER A 33 1.81 -8.54 -4.03
C SER A 33 1.34 -7.09 -4.23
N CYS A 34 1.11 -6.32 -3.17
CA CYS A 34 0.80 -4.89 -3.28
C CYS A 34 1.98 -4.05 -3.81
N ALA A 35 3.16 -4.66 -3.98
CA ALA A 35 4.34 -4.10 -4.61
C ALA A 35 4.97 -2.87 -3.91
N TYR A 36 4.45 -2.39 -2.79
CA TYR A 36 4.89 -1.15 -2.15
C TYR A 36 6.35 -1.17 -1.71
N THR A 37 6.84 -2.26 -1.12
CA THR A 37 8.27 -2.42 -0.83
C THR A 37 9.14 -2.33 -2.08
N THR A 38 8.66 -2.90 -3.21
CA THR A 38 9.37 -2.82 -4.49
C THR A 38 9.35 -1.39 -5.04
N LEU A 39 8.22 -0.69 -4.94
CA LEU A 39 8.09 0.70 -5.38
C LEU A 39 9.00 1.63 -4.59
N ILE A 40 9.07 1.47 -3.27
CA ILE A 40 10.00 2.22 -2.40
C ILE A 40 11.45 1.95 -2.82
N ALA A 41 11.84 0.68 -3.00
CA ALA A 41 13.17 0.32 -3.46
C ALA A 41 13.52 0.94 -4.82
N THR A 42 12.59 0.89 -5.78
CA THR A 42 12.76 1.50 -7.10
C THR A 42 12.91 3.02 -7.00
N SER A 43 12.17 3.67 -6.10
CA SER A 43 12.24 5.12 -5.91
C SER A 43 13.61 5.63 -5.42
N TYR A 44 14.43 4.74 -4.84
CA TYR A 44 15.79 5.06 -4.38
C TYR A 44 16.82 5.08 -5.51
N VAL A 45 16.56 4.42 -6.64
CA VAL A 45 17.53 4.29 -7.75
C VAL A 45 17.96 5.66 -8.30
N GLY A 46 17.06 6.64 -8.33
CA GLY A 46 17.33 7.99 -8.83
C GLY A 46 17.84 8.98 -7.78
N MET A 47 18.18 8.55 -6.56
CA MET A 47 18.54 9.45 -5.46
C MET A 47 20.05 9.66 -5.28
N HIS A 48 20.88 9.16 -6.20
CA HIS A 48 22.33 9.37 -6.25
C HIS A 48 23.01 9.15 -4.87
N ASP A 49 23.87 10.08 -4.45
CA ASP A 49 24.75 9.96 -3.27
C ASP A 49 23.99 9.88 -1.93
N ILE A 50 22.68 10.13 -1.92
CA ILE A 50 21.84 10.00 -0.72
C ILE A 50 21.66 8.51 -0.37
N VAL A 51 21.59 7.63 -1.37
CA VAL A 51 21.32 6.20 -1.17
C VAL A 51 22.65 5.44 -1.10
N THR A 52 22.92 4.90 0.08
CA THR A 52 24.14 4.14 0.38
C THR A 52 23.89 2.63 0.44
N HIS A 53 24.95 1.82 0.49
CA HIS A 53 24.84 0.39 0.80
C HIS A 53 24.13 0.14 2.15
N GLU A 54 24.37 0.99 3.15
CA GLU A 54 23.69 0.94 4.43
C GLU A 54 22.17 1.16 4.27
N THR A 55 21.77 2.12 3.43
CA THR A 55 20.36 2.38 3.12
C THR A 55 19.68 1.17 2.49
N LEU A 56 20.34 0.51 1.53
CA LEU A 56 19.81 -0.68 0.88
C LEU A 56 19.75 -1.89 1.83
N ASN A 57 20.75 -2.05 2.69
CA ASN A 57 20.74 -3.08 3.73
C ASN A 57 19.62 -2.85 4.75
N TRP A 58 19.44 -1.61 5.20
CA TRP A 58 18.34 -1.20 6.08
C TRP A 58 16.98 -1.51 5.43
N LEU A 59 16.77 -1.10 4.19
CA LEU A 59 15.54 -1.39 3.44
C LEU A 59 15.29 -2.90 3.29
N SER A 60 16.33 -3.69 3.04
CA SER A 60 16.21 -5.14 2.86
C SER A 60 15.74 -5.90 4.10
N LYS A 61 15.87 -5.27 5.28
CA LYS A 61 15.44 -5.80 6.58
C LYS A 61 13.98 -5.47 6.90
N ASP A 62 13.26 -4.86 5.97
CA ASP A 62 11.85 -4.52 6.12
C ASP A 62 11.56 -3.62 7.34
N PRO A 63 12.13 -2.40 7.36
CA PRO A 63 12.06 -1.51 8.52
C PRO A 63 10.63 -1.04 8.78
N LYS A 64 10.34 -0.64 10.03
CA LYS A 64 8.98 -0.32 10.52
C LYS A 64 8.22 0.65 9.60
N ILE A 65 8.80 1.78 9.19
CA ILE A 65 8.14 2.71 8.24
C ILE A 65 7.76 2.07 6.90
N VAL A 66 8.57 1.14 6.38
CA VAL A 66 8.33 0.46 5.10
C VAL A 66 7.25 -0.60 5.26
N SER A 67 7.26 -1.34 6.37
CA SER A 67 6.22 -2.34 6.64
C SER A 67 4.88 -1.71 6.96
N ALA A 68 4.85 -0.64 7.74
CA ALA A 68 3.67 0.18 7.96
C ALA A 68 3.13 0.74 6.64
N SER A 69 3.98 1.31 5.78
CA SER A 69 3.58 1.79 4.44
C SER A 69 2.98 0.68 3.56
N THR A 70 3.58 -0.50 3.58
CA THR A 70 3.16 -1.64 2.75
C THR A 70 1.83 -2.24 3.22
N LEU A 71 1.62 -2.37 4.53
CA LEU A 71 0.34 -2.85 5.10
C LEU A 71 -0.78 -1.83 4.89
N LEU A 72 -0.46 -0.55 5.04
CA LEU A 72 -1.38 0.54 4.75
C LEU A 72 -1.83 0.51 3.29
N ALA A 73 -0.90 0.31 2.35
CA ALA A 73 -1.21 0.13 0.93
C ALA A 73 -2.15 -1.04 0.70
N ARG A 74 -1.83 -2.21 1.25
CA ARG A 74 -2.63 -3.43 1.07
C ARG A 74 -4.06 -3.24 1.58
N PHE A 75 -4.23 -2.65 2.77
CA PHE A 75 -5.55 -2.47 3.36
C PHE A 75 -6.38 -1.42 2.64
N MET A 76 -5.78 -0.29 2.26
CA MET A 76 -6.51 0.74 1.52
C MET A 76 -6.94 0.27 0.13
N ASP A 77 -6.06 -0.46 -0.57
CA ASP A 77 -6.37 -1.06 -1.87
C ASP A 77 -7.51 -2.09 -1.73
N ASP A 78 -7.40 -3.07 -0.84
CA ASP A 78 -8.43 -4.11 -0.65
C ASP A 78 -9.78 -3.55 -0.20
N ILE A 79 -9.81 -2.45 0.54
CA ILE A 79 -11.07 -1.78 0.90
C ILE A 79 -11.64 -1.04 -0.32
N GLY A 80 -10.80 -0.30 -1.06
CA GLY A 80 -11.22 0.58 -2.14
C GLY A 80 -11.57 -0.15 -3.45
N SER A 81 -10.88 -1.24 -3.76
CA SER A 81 -11.13 -2.06 -4.94
C SER A 81 -12.17 -3.16 -4.70
N ARG A 82 -12.52 -3.43 -3.44
CA ARG A 82 -13.30 -4.61 -3.01
C ARG A 82 -14.52 -4.91 -3.89
N LYS A 83 -15.42 -3.94 -4.04
CA LYS A 83 -16.70 -4.15 -4.74
C LYS A 83 -16.47 -4.57 -6.17
N PHE A 84 -15.58 -3.84 -6.86
CA PHE A 84 -15.18 -4.16 -8.22
C PHE A 84 -14.49 -5.53 -8.32
N GLU A 85 -13.66 -5.88 -7.34
CA GLU A 85 -13.01 -7.18 -7.29
C GLU A 85 -13.99 -8.33 -7.04
N GLN A 86 -15.01 -8.15 -6.21
CA GLN A 86 -16.04 -9.17 -5.95
C GLN A 86 -17.04 -9.31 -7.10
N GLU A 87 -17.23 -8.26 -7.92
CA GLU A 87 -18.04 -8.31 -9.14
C GLU A 87 -17.36 -9.11 -10.27
N ARG A 88 -16.03 -9.26 -10.21
CA ARG A 88 -15.26 -10.11 -11.12
C ARG A 88 -14.83 -11.40 -10.39
N ASN A 89 -14.49 -12.45 -11.13
CA ASN A 89 -13.91 -13.64 -10.51
C ASN A 89 -12.47 -13.29 -10.06
N HIS A 90 -12.32 -12.87 -8.80
CA HIS A 90 -11.05 -12.45 -8.20
C HIS A 90 -10.73 -13.24 -6.93
N ILE A 91 -9.48 -13.16 -6.46
CA ILE A 91 -9.13 -13.70 -5.15
C ILE A 91 -9.91 -12.97 -4.05
N PRO A 92 -10.19 -13.65 -2.92
CA PRO A 92 -10.74 -12.99 -1.73
C PRO A 92 -9.82 -11.86 -1.27
N SER A 93 -10.37 -10.68 -0.97
CA SER A 93 -9.58 -9.56 -0.45
C SER A 93 -9.23 -9.81 1.02
N THR A 94 -8.37 -8.95 1.58
CA THR A 94 -8.13 -8.92 3.03
C THR A 94 -9.44 -8.84 3.84
N VAL A 95 -10.47 -8.16 3.33
CA VAL A 95 -11.77 -8.04 4.01
C VAL A 95 -12.45 -9.41 4.13
N GLU A 96 -12.56 -10.17 3.04
CA GLU A 96 -13.15 -11.51 3.05
C GLU A 96 -12.37 -12.47 3.95
N CYS A 97 -11.04 -12.44 3.86
CA CYS A 97 -10.18 -13.27 4.69
C CYS A 97 -10.32 -12.92 6.19
N TYR A 98 -10.46 -11.62 6.52
CA TYR A 98 -10.69 -11.16 7.89
C TYR A 98 -12.05 -11.62 8.42
N MET A 99 -13.11 -11.41 7.65
CA MET A 99 -14.47 -11.84 8.01
C MET A 99 -14.52 -13.33 8.29
N LYS A 100 -13.89 -14.15 7.44
CA LYS A 100 -13.83 -15.60 7.62
C LYS A 100 -13.07 -16.00 8.89
N GLN A 101 -11.88 -15.43 9.10
CA GLN A 101 -11.02 -15.87 10.21
C GLN A 101 -11.57 -15.47 11.58
N TYR A 102 -12.21 -14.31 11.68
CA TYR A 102 -12.70 -13.77 12.96
C TYR A 102 -14.23 -13.85 13.12
N GLU A 103 -14.94 -14.42 12.14
CA GLU A 103 -16.40 -14.59 12.14
C GLU A 103 -17.16 -13.28 12.38
N VAL A 104 -16.68 -12.18 11.77
CA VAL A 104 -17.25 -10.83 11.89
C VAL A 104 -17.96 -10.39 10.61
N SER A 105 -18.81 -9.36 10.74
CA SER A 105 -19.45 -8.73 9.58
C SER A 105 -18.44 -7.95 8.73
N GLU A 106 -18.81 -7.68 7.46
CA GLU A 106 -18.04 -6.83 6.56
C GLU A 106 -17.74 -5.46 7.16
N LYS A 107 -18.76 -4.85 7.80
CA LYS A 107 -18.63 -3.55 8.45
C LYS A 107 -17.58 -3.58 9.56
N GLU A 108 -17.63 -4.58 10.43
CA GLU A 108 -16.66 -4.75 11.52
C GLU A 108 -15.24 -4.99 10.99
N ALA A 109 -15.10 -5.80 9.94
CA ALA A 109 -13.81 -6.02 9.28
C ALA A 109 -13.23 -4.72 8.70
N ILE A 110 -14.03 -3.96 7.94
CA ILE A 110 -13.60 -2.67 7.36
C ILE A 110 -13.26 -1.65 8.45
N GLU A 111 -14.05 -1.57 9.52
CA GLU A 111 -13.76 -0.69 10.65
C GLU A 111 -12.43 -1.04 11.33
N GLU A 112 -12.15 -2.33 11.52
CA GLU A 112 -10.91 -2.79 12.13
C GLU A 112 -9.69 -2.55 11.23
N LEU A 113 -9.80 -2.82 9.93
CA LEU A 113 -8.73 -2.53 8.97
C LEU A 113 -8.44 -1.02 8.88
N ASN A 114 -9.47 -0.17 8.92
CA ASN A 114 -9.29 1.28 8.97
C ASN A 114 -8.60 1.75 10.26
N LYS A 115 -8.91 1.15 11.42
CA LYS A 115 -8.17 1.42 12.66
C LYS A 115 -6.68 1.07 12.52
N ARG A 116 -6.37 -0.05 11.87
CA ARG A 116 -4.98 -0.45 11.58
C ARG A 116 -4.29 0.53 10.64
N VAL A 117 -4.96 1.01 9.59
CA VAL A 117 -4.46 2.09 8.71
C VAL A 117 -4.08 3.34 9.51
N VAL A 118 -4.96 3.79 10.42
CA VAL A 118 -4.68 4.95 11.28
C VAL A 118 -3.48 4.69 12.20
N ASN A 119 -3.33 3.48 12.72
CA ASN A 119 -2.18 3.14 13.56
C ASN A 119 -0.88 3.08 12.75
N TYR A 120 -0.88 2.55 11.53
CA TYR A 120 0.30 2.58 10.66
C TYR A 120 0.72 4.00 10.29
N TRP A 121 -0.24 4.93 10.10
CA TRP A 121 0.11 6.34 9.97
C TRP A 121 0.84 6.90 11.20
N LYS A 122 0.44 6.52 12.41
CA LYS A 122 1.15 6.92 13.65
C LYS A 122 2.54 6.30 13.70
N GLU A 123 2.68 5.02 13.36
CA GLU A 123 3.98 4.35 13.30
C GLU A 123 4.93 5.01 12.30
N ILE A 124 4.43 5.41 11.13
CA ILE A 124 5.22 6.17 10.15
C ILE A 124 5.67 7.51 10.75
N ASN A 125 4.80 8.21 11.48
CA ASN A 125 5.14 9.49 12.12
C ASN A 125 6.20 9.34 13.22
N GLU A 126 6.18 8.23 13.97
CA GLU A 126 7.16 7.95 15.02
C GLU A 126 8.60 7.86 14.45
N ASP A 127 8.78 7.31 13.24
CA ASP A 127 10.09 7.17 12.62
C ASP A 127 10.74 8.52 12.23
N PHE A 128 10.00 9.64 12.32
CA PHE A 128 10.53 11.00 12.14
C PHE A 128 10.95 11.70 13.45
N ILE A 129 10.75 11.07 14.60
CA ILE A 129 11.22 11.58 15.90
C ILE A 129 12.75 11.47 15.97
N ARG A 130 13.44 12.49 16.49
CA ARG A 130 14.91 12.52 16.54
C ARG A 130 15.45 11.74 17.76
N PRO A 131 16.60 11.05 17.62
CA PRO A 131 17.38 10.86 16.39
C PRO A 131 16.69 9.90 15.41
N THR A 132 16.77 10.17 14.11
CA THR A 132 16.14 9.33 13.09
C THR A 132 17.02 8.13 12.75
N VAL A 133 16.39 7.00 12.39
CA VAL A 133 17.08 5.75 12.06
C VAL A 133 17.84 5.77 10.73
N MET A 134 17.46 6.71 9.84
CA MET A 134 18.07 6.94 8.53
C MET A 134 18.09 8.45 8.22
N PRO A 135 18.85 8.91 7.21
CA PRO A 135 18.80 10.28 6.74
C PRO A 135 17.38 10.70 6.36
N PHE A 136 17.01 11.93 6.71
CA PHE A 136 15.67 12.46 6.50
C PHE A 136 15.15 12.30 5.05
N PRO A 137 15.94 12.52 3.98
CA PRO A 137 15.46 12.31 2.61
C PRO A 137 15.05 10.87 2.28
N ILE A 138 15.66 9.87 2.92
CA ILE A 138 15.29 8.46 2.78
C ILE A 138 13.90 8.23 3.38
N LEU A 139 13.67 8.71 4.61
CA LEU A 139 12.38 8.57 5.30
C LEU A 139 11.26 9.35 4.59
N VAL A 140 11.55 10.58 4.14
CA VAL A 140 10.60 11.40 3.36
C VAL A 140 10.20 10.71 2.06
N ARG A 141 11.11 9.98 1.41
CA ARG A 141 10.77 9.24 0.21
C ARG A 141 9.75 8.14 0.49
N VAL A 142 9.91 7.37 1.57
CA VAL A 142 8.91 6.38 1.99
C VAL A 142 7.57 7.06 2.29
N LEU A 143 7.58 8.14 3.07
CA LEU A 143 6.38 8.91 3.41
C LEU A 143 5.64 9.41 2.17
N ASN A 144 6.35 9.96 1.19
CA ASN A 144 5.74 10.50 -0.03
C ASN A 144 5.13 9.39 -0.89
N VAL A 145 5.77 8.20 -0.96
CA VAL A 145 5.16 7.03 -1.60
C VAL A 145 3.88 6.63 -0.88
N THR A 146 3.87 6.57 0.46
CA THR A 146 2.66 6.25 1.23
C THR A 146 1.54 7.27 1.01
N LYS A 147 1.85 8.58 0.95
CA LYS A 147 0.84 9.64 0.74
C LYS A 147 0.08 9.53 -0.58
N VAL A 148 0.61 8.82 -1.57
CA VAL A 148 -0.12 8.54 -2.82
C VAL A 148 -1.39 7.72 -2.52
N LEU A 149 -1.38 6.85 -1.51
CA LEU A 149 -2.55 6.04 -1.13
C LEU A 149 -3.72 6.89 -0.68
N ASP A 150 -3.46 7.99 0.03
CA ASP A 150 -4.50 8.94 0.42
C ASP A 150 -5.14 9.61 -0.79
N LEU A 151 -4.38 9.86 -1.86
CA LEU A 151 -4.92 10.39 -3.10
C LEU A 151 -5.74 9.33 -3.85
N LEU A 152 -5.28 8.08 -3.80
CA LEU A 152 -5.86 6.99 -4.59
C LEU A 152 -7.08 6.33 -3.95
N TYR A 153 -7.14 6.22 -2.62
CA TYR A 153 -8.09 5.32 -1.94
C TYR A 153 -8.82 5.93 -0.74
N LYS A 154 -8.51 7.16 -0.32
CA LYS A 154 -9.07 7.76 0.92
C LYS A 154 -10.60 7.83 0.97
N ASN A 155 -11.25 7.93 -0.19
CA ASN A 155 -12.70 7.99 -0.28
C ASN A 155 -13.35 6.60 -0.40
N GLY A 156 -12.57 5.52 -0.26
CA GLY A 156 -13.06 4.14 -0.38
C GLY A 156 -13.27 3.68 -1.81
N ASP A 157 -12.71 4.39 -2.79
CA ASP A 157 -12.75 4.06 -4.22
C ASP A 157 -11.33 3.87 -4.75
N ASP A 158 -11.13 2.98 -5.72
CA ASP A 158 -9.87 2.85 -6.46
C ASP A 158 -9.77 3.90 -7.58
N GLN A 159 -9.13 5.04 -7.28
CA GLN A 159 -8.91 6.12 -8.25
C GLN A 159 -7.78 5.83 -9.26
N TYR A 160 -6.98 4.78 -9.05
CA TYR A 160 -5.94 4.38 -9.99
C TYR A 160 -6.54 3.68 -11.20
N THR A 161 -7.42 2.70 -10.95
CA THR A 161 -8.13 1.96 -12.02
C THR A 161 -9.31 2.78 -12.56
N HIS A 162 -10.10 3.37 -11.66
CA HIS A 162 -11.31 4.12 -12.01
C HIS A 162 -11.12 5.59 -11.67
N VAL A 163 -10.42 6.30 -12.55
CA VAL A 163 -10.06 7.71 -12.39
C VAL A 163 -11.31 8.56 -12.16
N GLY A 164 -11.50 9.01 -10.91
CA GLY A 164 -12.56 9.92 -10.54
C GLY A 164 -12.20 11.38 -10.77
N LYS A 165 -13.17 12.25 -10.51
CA LYS A 165 -13.07 13.69 -10.75
C LYS A 165 -11.88 14.31 -10.02
N VAL A 166 -11.71 14.00 -8.73
CA VAL A 166 -10.64 14.57 -7.88
C VAL A 166 -9.25 14.25 -8.42
N PHE A 167 -9.00 12.99 -8.80
CA PHE A 167 -7.70 12.59 -9.32
C PHE A 167 -7.42 13.22 -10.69
N LYS A 168 -8.42 13.27 -11.58
CA LYS A 168 -8.32 13.96 -12.87
C LYS A 168 -8.01 15.46 -12.72
N GLU A 169 -8.69 16.14 -11.81
CA GLU A 169 -8.45 17.57 -11.52
C GLU A 169 -7.06 17.80 -10.93
N SER A 170 -6.59 16.89 -10.07
CA SER A 170 -5.24 16.95 -9.50
C SER A 170 -4.16 16.81 -10.58
N ILE A 171 -4.36 15.92 -11.56
CA ILE A 171 -3.46 15.77 -12.71
C ILE A 171 -3.46 17.04 -13.56
N ALA A 172 -4.64 17.59 -13.87
CA ALA A 172 -4.75 18.81 -14.68
C ALA A 172 -4.04 19.99 -14.00
N ALA A 173 -4.31 20.21 -12.71
CA ALA A 173 -3.69 21.28 -11.93
C ALA A 173 -2.16 21.17 -11.81
N LEU A 174 -1.61 19.94 -11.85
CA LEU A 174 -0.18 19.71 -11.70
C LEU A 174 0.59 19.74 -13.04
N LEU A 175 -0.03 19.24 -14.12
CA LEU A 175 0.68 18.92 -15.37
C LEU A 175 0.13 19.64 -16.61
N ILE A 176 -1.04 20.27 -16.54
CA ILE A 176 -1.72 20.89 -17.68
C ILE A 176 -1.91 22.38 -17.46
N ASP A 177 -2.55 22.75 -16.35
CA ASP A 177 -2.97 24.12 -16.08
C ASP A 177 -1.84 24.89 -15.38
N PRO A 178 -1.26 25.92 -16.02
CA PRO A 178 -0.22 26.71 -15.40
C PRO A 178 -0.79 27.56 -14.27
N ILE A 179 0.01 27.79 -13.22
CA ILE A 179 -0.33 28.76 -12.17
C ILE A 179 -0.39 30.15 -12.82
N PRO A 180 -1.52 30.88 -12.71
CA PRO A 180 -1.62 32.23 -13.25
C PRO A 180 -0.54 33.13 -12.65
N VAL A 181 0.23 33.78 -13.50
CA VAL A 181 1.17 34.83 -13.08
C VAL A 181 0.38 36.13 -13.01
N LEU A 182 0.31 36.71 -11.80
CA LEU A 182 -0.31 38.02 -11.55
C LEU A 182 0.55 39.16 -12.12
#